data_AF-A0A3C0RCC2-F1
#
_entry.id   AF-A0A3C0RCC2-F1
#
_cell.length_a   1.000
_cell.length_b   1.000
_cell.length_c   1.000
_cell.angle_alpha   90.00
_cell.angle_beta   90.00
_cell.angle_gamma   90.00
#
_symmetry.space_group_name_H-M   'P 1'
#
loop_
_entity.id
_entity.type
_entity.pdbx_description
1 polymer ?
#
loop_
_entity_poly.entity_id
_entity_poly.type
_entity_poly.pdbx_seq_one_letter_code
_entity_poly.pdbx_strand_id
1 'polypeptide(L)'
;MAYITTDAFLNSPSNQVAREYLFNNADFISLNVMPDNLMKETGNTEAPSHLLIVQKHQTKQSLSAEEKQLLNTVEQQNEFGNYSLNQYIVLHPEIILGNQIKPGQDQYGKAHQTVWQTGDINLIAPALNKTISEGFDKRFNAENFKQVNKQIEKAKSKQLTYTDMPENKPDNSSVQLGLFDTGSSNAI
;
A
#
# COMPACT_ATOMS: atom_id res chain seq x y z
N MET A 1 5.80 2.76 10.46
CA MET A 1 5.58 3.38 9.13
C MET A 1 4.08 3.44 8.91
N ALA A 2 3.60 4.47 8.21
CA ALA A 2 2.19 4.61 7.85
C ALA A 2 2.10 4.78 6.33
N TYR A 3 1.17 4.07 5.70
CA TYR A 3 0.96 4.05 4.26
C TYR A 3 -0.50 4.35 3.96
N ILE A 4 -0.73 5.17 2.95
CA ILE A 4 -2.03 5.24 2.28
C ILE A 4 -1.90 4.35 1.05
N THR A 5 -2.67 3.27 1.00
CA THR A 5 -2.72 2.32 -0.12
C THR A 5 -4.06 2.42 -0.81
N THR A 6 -4.14 2.02 -2.07
CA THR A 6 -5.45 1.74 -2.69
C THR A 6 -6.13 0.59 -1.96
N ASP A 7 -7.45 0.57 -2.01
CA ASP A 7 -8.26 -0.51 -1.43
C ASP A 7 -7.87 -1.89 -1.99
N ALA A 8 -7.53 -1.94 -3.28
CA ALA A 8 -7.14 -3.12 -4.02
C ALA A 8 -5.94 -3.86 -3.41
N PHE A 9 -5.03 -3.17 -2.70
CA PHE A 9 -3.91 -3.82 -2.01
C PHE A 9 -4.41 -4.86 -0.99
N LEU A 10 -5.45 -4.53 -0.22
CA LEU A 10 -6.02 -5.42 0.80
C LEU A 10 -7.17 -6.28 0.26
N ASN A 11 -7.93 -5.77 -0.70
CA ASN A 11 -9.15 -6.43 -1.16
C ASN A 11 -8.92 -7.41 -2.31
N SER A 12 -7.87 -7.21 -3.12
CA SER A 12 -7.58 -8.09 -4.25
C SER A 12 -6.91 -9.39 -3.78
N PRO A 13 -7.41 -10.58 -4.19
CA PRO A 13 -6.73 -11.85 -3.95
C PRO A 13 -5.34 -11.90 -4.60
N SER A 14 -5.18 -11.26 -5.76
CA SER A 14 -3.94 -11.22 -6.54
C SER A 14 -2.77 -10.59 -5.77
N ASN A 15 -3.06 -9.73 -4.80
CA ASN A 15 -2.06 -9.03 -4.00
C ASN A 15 -1.63 -9.81 -2.73
N GLN A 16 -2.10 -11.05 -2.55
CA GLN A 16 -1.78 -11.86 -1.37
C GLN A 16 -0.27 -11.98 -1.14
N VAL A 17 0.52 -12.27 -2.17
CA VAL A 17 1.98 -12.41 -2.06
C VAL A 17 2.64 -11.12 -1.54
N ALA A 18 2.13 -9.96 -1.96
CA ALA A 18 2.63 -8.67 -1.47
C ALA A 18 2.27 -8.45 0.01
N ARG A 19 1.07 -8.88 0.44
CA ARG A 19 0.66 -8.84 1.85
C ARG A 19 1.48 -9.80 2.71
N GLU A 20 1.75 -11.01 2.21
CA GLU A 20 2.62 -12.00 2.86
C GLU A 20 4.01 -11.42 3.08
N TYR A 21 4.60 -10.83 2.04
CA TYR A 21 5.89 -10.16 2.18
C TYR A 21 5.87 -9.06 3.23
N LEU A 22 4.83 -8.21 3.23
CA LEU A 22 4.71 -7.13 4.20
C LEU A 22 4.63 -7.64 5.64
N PHE A 23 3.69 -8.54 5.94
CA PHE A 23 3.44 -9.00 7.31
C PHE A 23 4.48 -10.00 7.82
N ASN A 24 5.27 -10.62 6.95
CA ASN A 24 6.46 -11.39 7.36
C ASN A 24 7.62 -10.49 7.78
N ASN A 25 7.68 -9.24 7.32
CA ASN A 25 8.77 -8.30 7.61
C ASN A 25 8.36 -7.15 8.55
N ALA A 26 7.08 -7.08 8.92
CA ALA A 26 6.52 -6.05 9.76
C ALA A 26 5.33 -6.56 10.59
N ASP A 27 5.17 -5.98 11.77
CA ASP A 27 4.03 -6.18 12.64
C ASP A 27 2.91 -5.21 12.28
N PHE A 28 1.68 -5.73 12.21
CA PHE A 28 0.48 -4.93 12.03
C PHE A 28 0.24 -4.02 13.25
N ILE A 29 -0.02 -2.73 13.03
CA ILE A 29 -0.37 -1.77 14.09
C ILE A 29 -1.84 -1.35 13.97
N SER A 30 -2.26 -0.82 12.83
CA SER A 30 -3.67 -0.40 12.64
C SER A 30 -4.04 -0.36 11.16
N LEU A 31 -5.32 -0.57 10.86
CA LEU A 31 -5.92 -0.39 9.55
C LEU A 31 -7.13 0.54 9.70
N ASN A 32 -7.31 1.47 8.76
CA ASN A 32 -8.54 2.25 8.63
C ASN A 32 -8.96 2.27 7.16
N VAL A 33 -10.24 2.04 6.89
CA VAL A 33 -10.80 2.20 5.55
C VAL A 33 -11.27 3.64 5.43
N MET A 34 -10.69 4.41 4.53
CA MET A 34 -11.00 5.84 4.38
C MET A 34 -12.23 6.03 3.49
N PRO A 35 -12.96 7.16 3.63
CA PRO A 35 -14.01 7.51 2.67
C PRO A 35 -13.44 7.70 1.27
N ASP A 36 -14.14 7.23 0.25
CA ASP A 36 -13.77 7.36 -1.16
C ASP A 36 -13.70 8.83 -1.59
N ASN A 37 -14.49 9.68 -0.95
CA ASN A 37 -14.55 11.12 -1.19
C ASN A 37 -13.52 11.94 -0.37
N LEU A 38 -12.56 11.30 0.29
CA LEU A 38 -11.53 11.98 1.10
C LEU A 38 -10.78 13.07 0.33
N MET A 39 -10.51 12.84 -0.97
CA MET A 39 -9.77 13.76 -1.84
C MET A 39 -10.68 14.54 -2.81
N LYS A 40 -12.01 14.50 -2.59
CA LYS A 40 -12.96 15.11 -3.53
C LYS A 40 -12.85 16.63 -3.54
N GLU A 41 -12.77 17.26 -2.38
CA GLU A 41 -12.72 18.73 -2.28
C GLU A 41 -11.39 19.32 -2.76
N THR A 42 -10.28 18.62 -2.51
CA THR A 42 -8.93 19.11 -2.81
C THR A 42 -8.45 18.76 -4.21
N GLY A 43 -8.86 17.59 -4.73
CA GLY A 43 -8.35 17.04 -5.98
C GLY A 43 -9.42 16.55 -6.97
N ASN A 44 -10.70 16.78 -6.68
CA ASN A 44 -11.85 16.30 -7.48
C ASN A 44 -11.78 14.81 -7.83
N THR A 45 -11.15 14.02 -6.96
CA THR A 45 -10.91 12.59 -7.17
C THR A 45 -11.64 11.78 -6.12
N GLU A 46 -12.29 10.69 -6.55
CA GLU A 46 -12.84 9.65 -5.68
C GLU A 46 -11.93 8.44 -5.78
N ALA A 47 -11.24 8.12 -4.68
CA ALA A 47 -10.22 7.07 -4.66
C ALA A 47 -10.36 6.26 -3.37
N PRO A 48 -10.92 5.03 -3.46
CA PRO A 48 -10.97 4.10 -2.34
C PRO A 48 -9.56 3.86 -1.80
N SER A 49 -9.36 4.17 -0.53
CA SER A 49 -8.02 4.12 0.08
C SER A 49 -8.07 3.62 1.50
N HIS A 50 -6.97 2.97 1.90
CA HIS A 50 -6.79 2.43 3.23
C HIS A 50 -5.55 3.06 3.88
N LEU A 51 -5.67 3.44 5.15
CA LEU A 51 -4.53 3.82 5.97
C LEU A 51 -4.03 2.60 6.75
N LEU A 52 -2.87 2.08 6.33
CA LEU A 52 -2.22 0.93 6.95
C LEU A 52 -0.97 1.38 7.72
N ILE A 53 -0.93 1.07 9.02
CA ILE A 53 0.21 1.34 9.89
C ILE A 53 0.85 0.01 10.29
N VAL A 54 2.16 -0.08 10.10
CA VAL A 54 2.96 -1.27 10.42
C VAL A 54 4.28 -0.88 11.09
N GLN A 55 4.83 -1.79 11.86
CA GLN A 55 6.12 -1.65 12.53
C GLN A 55 7.11 -2.67 11.97
N LYS A 56 8.27 -2.22 11.49
CA LYS A 56 9.31 -3.13 10.97
C LYS A 56 9.76 -4.13 12.05
N HIS A 57 9.82 -5.41 11.68
CA HIS A 57 10.25 -6.49 12.55
C HIS A 57 11.05 -7.52 11.73
N GLN A 58 12.38 -7.51 11.88
CA GLN A 58 13.28 -8.30 11.02
C GLN A 58 13.44 -9.77 11.46
N THR A 59 13.21 -10.06 12.74
CA THR A 59 13.36 -11.39 13.33
C THR A 59 12.01 -12.05 13.61
N LYS A 60 10.99 -11.68 12.82
CA LYS A 60 9.64 -12.20 13.00
C LYS A 60 9.59 -13.68 12.63
N GLN A 61 9.02 -14.49 13.53
CA GLN A 61 8.95 -15.94 13.38
C GLN A 61 7.58 -16.43 12.95
N SER A 62 6.53 -15.69 13.26
CA SER A 62 5.15 -16.07 12.99
C SER A 62 4.24 -14.86 12.82
N LEU A 63 3.13 -15.08 12.12
CA LEU A 63 2.06 -14.10 11.95
C LEU A 63 1.07 -14.18 13.12
N SER A 64 0.62 -13.01 13.59
CA SER A 64 -0.50 -12.87 14.52
C SER A 64 -1.83 -13.31 13.89
N ALA A 65 -2.88 -13.41 14.70
CA ALA A 65 -4.21 -13.79 14.21
C ALA A 65 -4.76 -12.75 13.24
N GLU A 66 -4.57 -11.46 13.56
CA GLU A 66 -4.98 -10.31 12.77
C GLU A 66 -4.23 -10.27 11.44
N GLU A 67 -2.94 -10.58 11.44
CA GLU A 67 -2.15 -10.63 10.21
C GLU A 67 -2.60 -11.76 9.29
N LYS A 68 -2.95 -12.94 9.85
CA LYS A 68 -3.54 -14.02 9.05
C LYS A 68 -4.87 -13.61 8.43
N GLN A 69 -5.70 -12.85 9.15
CA GLN A 69 -6.93 -12.27 8.59
C GLN A 69 -6.61 -11.26 7.47
N LEU A 70 -5.57 -10.43 7.65
CA LEU A 70 -5.14 -9.46 6.63
C LEU A 70 -4.57 -10.13 5.37
N LEU A 71 -4.08 -11.36 5.44
CA LEU A 71 -3.65 -12.12 4.25
C LEU A 71 -4.83 -12.62 3.42
N ASN A 72 -5.96 -12.92 4.05
CA ASN A 72 -7.09 -13.56 3.41
C ASN A 72 -8.10 -12.55 2.86
N THR A 73 -8.79 -12.97 1.81
CA THR A 73 -9.94 -12.25 1.25
C THR A 73 -11.15 -13.18 1.26
N VAL A 74 -12.32 -12.61 1.46
CA VAL A 74 -13.61 -13.30 1.41
C VAL A 74 -14.43 -12.74 0.26
N GLU A 75 -15.15 -13.60 -0.44
CA GLU A 75 -16.13 -13.16 -1.43
C GLU A 75 -17.33 -12.54 -0.74
N GLN A 76 -17.80 -11.43 -1.30
CA GLN A 76 -18.98 -10.68 -0.91
C GLN A 76 -19.84 -10.46 -2.16
N GLN A 77 -21.12 -10.18 -1.95
CA GLN A 77 -22.06 -9.94 -3.03
C GLN A 77 -22.82 -8.64 -2.77
N ASN A 78 -23.02 -7.86 -3.84
CA ASN A 78 -23.93 -6.72 -3.84
C ASN A 78 -24.80 -6.74 -5.11
N GLU A 79 -25.58 -5.67 -5.30
CA GLU A 79 -26.50 -5.48 -6.43
C GLU A 79 -25.81 -5.51 -7.81
N PHE A 80 -24.51 -5.22 -7.85
CA PHE A 80 -23.69 -5.16 -9.06
C PHE A 80 -22.87 -6.43 -9.31
N GLY A 81 -22.91 -7.42 -8.40
CA GLY A 81 -22.23 -8.71 -8.54
C GLY A 81 -21.35 -9.09 -7.35
N ASN A 82 -20.42 -10.01 -7.60
CA ASN A 82 -19.48 -10.51 -6.59
C ASN A 82 -18.22 -9.64 -6.54
N TYR A 83 -17.70 -9.42 -5.34
CA TYR A 83 -16.45 -8.71 -5.11
C TYR A 83 -15.67 -9.35 -3.95
N SER A 84 -14.37 -9.11 -3.89
CA SER A 84 -13.52 -9.60 -2.80
C SER A 84 -13.30 -8.48 -1.79
N LEU A 85 -13.39 -8.81 -0.51
CA LEU A 85 -13.09 -7.90 0.59
C LEU A 85 -12.10 -8.57 1.54
N ASN A 86 -11.18 -7.81 2.11
CA ASN A 86 -10.23 -8.36 3.07
C ASN A 86 -10.96 -8.96 4.29
N GLN A 87 -10.54 -10.14 4.75
CA GLN A 87 -11.19 -10.81 5.89
C GLN A 87 -11.13 -9.98 7.17
N TYR A 88 -10.03 -9.25 7.40
CA TYR A 88 -9.91 -8.37 8.56
C TYR A 88 -10.97 -7.26 8.54
N ILE A 89 -11.22 -6.64 7.37
CA ILE A 89 -12.21 -5.57 7.22
C ILE A 89 -13.62 -6.08 7.52
N VAL A 90 -13.96 -7.30 7.06
CA VAL A 90 -15.26 -7.92 7.34
C VAL A 90 -15.47 -8.19 8.82
N LEU A 91 -14.41 -8.59 9.53
CA LEU A 91 -14.49 -8.88 10.97
C LEU A 91 -14.44 -7.63 11.85
N HIS A 92 -13.94 -6.51 11.31
CA HIS A 92 -13.71 -5.26 12.03
C HIS A 92 -14.38 -4.06 11.34
N PRO A 93 -15.72 -4.03 11.21
CA PRO A 93 -16.42 -2.92 10.55
C PRO A 93 -16.21 -1.57 11.25
N GLU A 94 -15.82 -1.56 12.53
CA GLU A 94 -15.50 -0.35 13.30
C GLU A 94 -14.33 0.48 12.74
N ILE A 95 -13.51 -0.10 11.86
CA ILE A 95 -12.38 0.61 11.23
C ILE A 95 -12.77 1.34 9.94
N ILE A 96 -14.02 1.19 9.49
CA ILE A 96 -14.54 1.86 8.30
C ILE A 96 -14.91 3.29 8.67
N LEU A 97 -14.18 4.24 8.08
CA LEU A 97 -14.35 5.65 8.31
C LEU A 97 -15.28 6.20 7.24
N GLY A 98 -16.48 6.59 7.66
CA GLY A 98 -17.54 7.09 6.79
C GLY A 98 -18.89 6.87 7.44
N ASN A 99 -19.87 7.69 7.10
CA ASN A 99 -21.22 7.55 7.65
C ASN A 99 -22.18 6.84 6.69
N GLN A 100 -21.74 6.50 5.48
CA GLN A 100 -22.53 5.77 4.51
C GLN A 100 -21.69 4.67 3.85
N ILE A 101 -22.26 3.47 3.79
CA ILE A 101 -21.71 2.34 3.03
C ILE A 101 -22.75 1.99 1.97
N LYS A 102 -22.35 1.98 0.70
CA LYS A 102 -23.25 1.75 -0.44
C LYS A 102 -22.66 0.71 -1.39
N PRO A 103 -23.51 -0.07 -2.07
CA PRO A 103 -23.08 -0.80 -3.26
C PRO A 103 -22.58 0.18 -4.32
N GLY A 104 -21.42 -0.11 -4.90
CA GLY A 104 -20.83 0.67 -5.98
C GLY A 104 -20.19 -0.21 -7.04
N GLN A 105 -19.61 0.45 -8.04
CA GLN A 105 -18.78 -0.17 -9.06
C GLN A 105 -17.44 0.54 -9.14
N ASP A 106 -16.36 -0.20 -9.40
CA ASP A 106 -15.06 0.39 -9.71
C ASP A 106 -15.06 0.99 -11.14
N GLN A 107 -13.96 1.67 -11.51
CA GLN A 107 -13.79 2.28 -12.83
C GLN A 107 -13.84 1.28 -14.01
N TYR A 108 -13.82 -0.03 -13.73
CA TYR A 108 -13.92 -1.11 -14.71
C TYR A 108 -15.29 -1.82 -14.67
N GLY A 109 -16.25 -1.30 -13.89
CA GLY A 109 -17.61 -1.83 -13.78
C GLY A 109 -17.75 -3.03 -12.83
N LYS A 110 -16.72 -3.40 -12.08
CA LYS A 110 -16.79 -4.50 -11.11
C LYS A 110 -17.47 -4.04 -9.83
N ALA A 111 -18.26 -4.93 -9.23
CA ALA A 111 -18.85 -4.68 -7.93
C ALA A 111 -17.80 -4.25 -6.90
N HIS A 112 -18.14 -3.23 -6.12
CA HIS A 112 -17.31 -2.71 -5.04
C HIS A 112 -18.18 -2.17 -3.90
N GLN A 113 -17.60 -1.98 -2.72
CA GLN A 113 -18.26 -1.34 -1.59
C GLN A 113 -17.77 0.10 -1.48
N THR A 114 -18.66 1.06 -1.70
CA THR A 114 -18.36 2.49 -1.60
C THR A 114 -18.51 2.93 -0.15
N VAL A 115 -17.48 3.59 0.38
CA VAL A 115 -17.51 4.21 1.72
C VAL A 115 -17.56 5.72 1.52
N TRP A 116 -18.57 6.37 2.07
CA TRP A 116 -18.81 7.80 1.84
C TRP A 116 -18.98 8.56 3.15
N GLN A 117 -18.39 9.75 3.20
CA GLN A 117 -18.60 10.70 4.28
C GLN A 117 -19.47 11.86 3.80
N THR A 118 -20.66 11.99 4.39
CA THR A 118 -21.55 13.14 4.17
C THR A 118 -21.29 14.22 5.21
N GLY A 119 -21.22 15.48 4.77
CA GLY A 119 -20.86 16.62 5.61
C GLY A 119 -19.35 16.85 5.62
N ASP A 120 -18.86 17.50 6.68
CA ASP A 120 -17.43 17.79 6.82
C ASP A 120 -16.61 16.49 6.93
N ILE A 121 -15.58 16.36 6.09
CA ILE A 121 -14.66 15.22 6.08
C ILE A 121 -13.92 15.07 7.41
N ASN A 122 -13.69 16.18 8.14
CA ASN A 122 -12.99 16.18 9.43
C ASN A 122 -13.77 15.44 10.53
N LEU A 123 -15.04 15.15 10.34
CA LEU A 123 -15.85 14.37 11.28
C LEU A 123 -15.36 12.93 11.44
N ILE A 124 -14.51 12.42 10.53
CA ILE A 124 -13.88 11.11 10.69
C ILE A 124 -12.72 11.11 11.70
N ALA A 125 -12.19 12.28 12.07
CA ALA A 125 -10.98 12.40 12.89
C ALA A 125 -11.08 11.71 14.27
N PRO A 126 -12.20 11.79 15.02
CA PRO A 126 -12.31 11.09 16.31
C PRO A 126 -12.24 9.57 16.16
N ALA A 127 -12.91 9.01 15.15
CA ALA A 127 -12.90 7.58 14.86
C ALA A 127 -11.51 7.11 14.41
N LEU A 128 -10.89 7.87 13.50
CA LEU A 128 -9.51 7.64 13.06
C LEU A 128 -8.52 7.64 14.23
N ASN A 129 -8.60 8.64 15.11
CA ASN A 129 -7.72 8.76 16.27
C ASN A 129 -7.91 7.57 17.24
N LYS A 130 -9.16 7.17 17.47
CA LYS A 130 -9.48 6.01 18.32
C LYS A 130 -8.84 4.74 17.77
N THR A 131 -9.08 4.40 16.50
CA THR A 131 -8.58 3.16 15.88
C THR A 131 -7.05 3.13 15.84
N ILE A 132 -6.40 4.27 15.55
CA ILE A 132 -4.95 4.37 15.58
C ILE A 132 -4.43 4.17 17.01
N SER A 133 -4.97 4.91 17.98
CA SER A 133 -4.51 4.85 19.37
C SER A 133 -4.64 3.43 19.94
N GLU A 134 -5.79 2.78 19.74
CA GLU A 134 -5.99 1.40 20.15
C GLU A 134 -5.00 0.43 19.48
N GLY A 135 -4.67 0.68 18.21
CA GLY A 135 -3.69 -0.13 17.49
C GLY A 135 -2.29 0.00 18.08
N PHE A 136 -1.86 1.21 18.41
CA PHE A 136 -0.59 1.44 19.10
C PHE A 136 -0.58 0.82 20.50
N ASP A 137 -1.62 1.04 21.29
CA ASP A 137 -1.69 0.51 22.66
C ASP A 137 -1.63 -1.01 22.70
N LYS A 138 -2.28 -1.69 21.74
CA LYS A 138 -2.35 -3.15 21.69
C LYS A 138 -1.11 -3.80 21.07
N ARG A 139 -0.49 -3.17 20.07
CA ARG A 139 0.46 -3.86 19.16
C ARG A 139 1.82 -3.20 19.02
N PHE A 140 2.02 -1.97 19.50
CA PHE A 140 3.31 -1.30 19.37
C PHE A 140 4.38 -1.93 20.29
N ASN A 141 5.51 -2.32 19.69
CA ASN A 141 6.65 -2.84 20.44
C ASN A 141 7.80 -1.82 20.47
N ALA A 142 8.02 -1.19 21.63
CA ALA A 142 9.05 -0.16 21.79
C ALA A 142 10.48 -0.70 21.59
N GLU A 143 10.75 -1.95 21.94
CA GLU A 143 12.08 -2.55 21.82
C GLU A 143 12.44 -2.81 20.36
N ASN A 144 11.53 -3.38 19.58
CA ASN A 144 11.70 -3.56 18.14
C ASN A 144 11.92 -2.21 17.44
N PHE A 145 11.17 -1.17 17.84
CA PHE A 145 11.35 0.18 17.31
C PHE A 145 12.76 0.74 17.56
N LYS A 146 13.24 0.65 18.81
CA LYS A 146 14.59 1.12 19.19
C LYS A 146 15.69 0.37 18.46
N GLN A 147 15.56 -0.95 18.30
CA GLN A 147 16.55 -1.77 17.59
C GLN A 147 16.69 -1.35 16.12
N VAL A 148 15.57 -1.11 15.43
CA VAL A 148 15.58 -0.62 14.05
C VAL A 148 16.27 0.74 13.96
N ASN A 149 15.97 1.68 14.87
CA ASN A 149 16.60 3.00 14.87
C ASN A 149 18.12 2.91 15.06
N LYS A 150 18.61 2.06 15.98
CA LYS A 150 20.05 1.82 16.16
C LYS A 150 20.73 1.27 14.91
N GLN A 151 20.04 0.43 14.14
CA GLN A 151 20.57 -0.12 12.89
C GLN A 151 20.59 0.92 11.76
N ILE A 152 19.57 1.77 11.66
CA ILE A 152 19.53 2.87 10.66
C ILE A 152 20.69 3.84 10.90
N GLU A 153 20.96 4.21 12.15
CA GLU A 153 22.09 5.07 12.49
C GLU A 153 23.44 4.41 12.17
N LYS A 154 23.59 3.09 12.36
CA LYS A 154 24.77 2.34 11.90
C LYS A 154 24.89 2.23 10.38
N ALA A 155 23.79 2.25 9.64
CA ALA A 155 23.81 2.17 8.18
C ALA A 155 24.20 3.51 7.53
N LYS A 156 23.77 4.64 8.11
CA LYS A 156 24.16 5.99 7.66
C LYS A 156 25.66 6.24 7.68
N SER A 157 26.43 5.53 8.51
CA SER A 157 27.90 5.69 8.56
C SER A 157 28.64 5.04 7.40
N LYS A 158 27.96 4.26 6.53
CA LYS A 158 28.55 3.75 5.29
C LYS A 158 28.26 4.73 4.17
N GLN A 159 29.16 5.68 3.93
CA GLN A 159 29.12 6.52 2.73
C GLN A 159 29.25 5.63 1.49
N LEU A 160 28.37 5.85 0.51
CA LEU A 160 28.51 5.27 -0.83
C LEU A 160 29.63 6.02 -1.54
N THR A 161 30.85 5.50 -1.49
CA THR A 161 31.97 6.04 -2.24
C THR A 161 31.90 5.51 -3.66
N TYR A 162 31.96 6.40 -4.65
CA TYR A 162 32.15 5.99 -6.04
C TYR A 162 33.46 5.20 -6.15
N THR A 163 33.42 4.02 -6.75
CA THR A 163 34.64 3.35 -7.20
C THR A 163 35.22 4.13 -8.37
N ASP A 164 36.54 4.15 -8.49
CA ASP A 164 37.21 4.81 -9.62
C ASP A 164 36.65 4.30 -10.95
N MET A 165 36.49 5.22 -11.90
CA MET A 165 36.01 4.90 -13.25
C MET A 165 37.01 3.91 -13.88
N PRO A 166 36.57 2.75 -14.40
CA PRO A 166 37.49 1.80 -15.02
C PRO A 166 38.24 2.47 -16.17
N GLU A 167 39.56 2.27 -16.23
CA GLU A 167 40.42 2.84 -17.27
C GLU A 167 39.86 2.51 -18.66
N ASN A 168 39.55 3.57 -19.43
CA ASN A 168 39.18 3.43 -20.82
C ASN A 168 40.46 3.08 -21.60
N LYS A 169 40.73 1.78 -21.78
CA LYS A 169 41.74 1.33 -22.73
C LYS A 169 41.26 1.79 -24.11
N PRO A 170 42.06 2.55 -24.87
CA PRO A 170 41.71 2.89 -26.25
C PRO A 170 41.70 1.60 -27.06
N ASP A 171 40.52 1.02 -27.21
CA ASP A 171 40.28 -0.06 -28.15
C ASP A 171 40.22 0.57 -29.53
N ASN A 172 41.30 0.42 -30.32
CA ASN A 172 41.37 0.88 -31.71
C ASN A 172 40.52 0.01 -32.65
N SER A 173 39.46 -0.62 -32.15
CA SER A 173 38.46 -1.29 -32.97
C SER A 173 37.50 -0.22 -33.47
N SER A 174 37.51 0.04 -34.78
CA SER A 174 36.55 0.92 -35.43
C SER A 174 35.16 0.28 -35.36
N VAL A 175 34.44 0.47 -34.25
CA VAL A 175 33.05 0.04 -34.12
C VAL A 175 32.18 1.07 -34.84
N GLN A 176 31.83 0.75 -36.08
CA GLN A 176 30.90 1.52 -36.91
C GLN A 176 29.50 1.50 -36.28
N LEU A 177 29.18 2.53 -35.50
CA LEU A 177 27.82 2.84 -35.07
C LEU A 177 27.07 3.52 -36.23
N GLY A 178 26.58 2.73 -37.17
CA GLY A 178 25.73 3.17 -38.27
C GLY A 178 24.65 2.14 -38.54
N LEU A 179 23.56 2.18 -37.77
CA LEU A 179 22.43 1.25 -37.90
C LEU A 179 21.08 1.96 -38.09
N PHE A 180 21.07 3.11 -38.76
CA PHE A 180 19.85 3.76 -39.24
C PHE A 180 20.08 4.37 -40.62
N ASP A 181 20.11 3.51 -41.64
CA ASP A 181 19.72 3.91 -42.99
C ASP A 181 18.77 2.84 -43.54
N THR A 182 17.48 3.08 -43.35
CA THR A 182 16.41 2.33 -44.02
C THR A 182 15.73 3.26 -45.01
N GLY A 183 16.25 3.27 -46.25
CA GLY A 183 15.46 2.96 -47.45
C GLY A 183 14.33 3.90 -47.87
N SER A 184 14.64 4.71 -48.90
CA SER A 184 13.82 5.04 -50.08
C SER A 184 12.43 5.67 -49.86
N SER A 185 12.37 7.00 -50.01
CA SER A 185 11.17 7.69 -50.52
C SER A 185 11.26 7.79 -52.03
N ASN A 186 10.57 6.91 -52.76
CA ASN A 186 10.30 7.13 -54.18
C ASN A 186 9.13 8.10 -54.31
N ALA A 187 9.39 9.27 -54.89
CA ALA A 187 8.39 10.20 -55.37
C ALA A 187 8.47 10.24 -56.89
N ILE A 188 7.42 9.76 -57.57
CA ILE A 188 6.87 10.30 -58.82
C ILE A 188 5.35 10.09 -58.74
#